data_AF-A0A4Q3FU19-F1
#
_entry.id   AF-A0A4Q3FU19-F1
#
_cell.length_a   1.000
_cell.length_b   1.000
_cell.length_c   1.000
_cell.angle_alpha   90.00
_cell.angle_beta   90.00
_cell.angle_gamma   90.00
#
_symmetry.space_group_name_H-M   'P 1'
#
loop_
_entity.id
_entity.type
_entity.pdbx_description
1 polymer ?
#
loop_
_entity_poly.entity_id
_entity_poly.type
_entity_poly.pdbx_seq_one_letter_code
_entity_poly.pdbx_strand_id
1 'polypeptide(L)'
;MSSEPNMSGASTVDPAEIARFSKLSDEWWDPKGKMAPLHKINPLRLAWIRDAACKKFERNPRSLGSLQGLRILDIGCGAGLLSEPLARLGAPEVPT
;
A
#
# COMPACT_ATOMS: atom_id res chain seq x y z
N MET A 1 22.37 28.56 -32.59
CA MET A 1 22.30 27.18 -32.09
C MET A 1 23.00 27.13 -30.74
N SER A 2 22.50 26.29 -29.84
CA SER A 2 22.98 26.05 -28.46
C SER A 2 22.41 27.02 -27.42
N SER A 3 21.73 26.60 -26.36
CA SER A 3 21.21 25.28 -25.93
C SER A 3 20.33 25.59 -24.71
N GLU A 4 19.08 25.13 -24.68
CA GLU A 4 18.15 25.37 -23.56
C GLU A 4 18.62 24.65 -22.27
N PRO A 5 18.36 25.22 -21.07
CA PRO A 5 18.75 24.61 -19.82
C PRO A 5 17.92 23.35 -19.56
N ASN A 6 18.63 22.25 -19.27
CA ASN A 6 18.08 20.96 -18.92
C ASN A 6 17.22 21.05 -17.65
N MET A 7 15.91 20.84 -17.77
CA MET A 7 14.99 20.63 -16.64
C MET A 7 15.28 19.27 -16.00
N SER A 8 16.33 19.18 -15.19
CA SER A 8 16.48 18.08 -14.25
C SER A 8 15.40 18.21 -13.17
N GLY A 9 14.26 17.55 -13.37
CA GLY A 9 13.19 17.49 -12.38
C GLY A 9 13.75 16.97 -11.05
N ALA A 10 13.70 17.80 -10.01
CA ALA A 10 14.11 17.39 -8.68
C ALA A 10 13.28 16.17 -8.22
N SER A 11 13.96 15.20 -7.60
CA SER A 11 13.28 14.03 -7.00
C SER A 11 12.37 14.48 -5.86
N THR A 12 11.16 13.91 -5.78
CA THR A 12 10.25 14.08 -4.63
C THR A 12 10.57 13.13 -3.48
N VAL A 13 11.60 12.29 -3.63
CA VAL A 13 12.01 11.30 -2.64
C VAL A 13 13.00 11.91 -1.66
N ASP A 14 12.72 11.79 -0.35
CA ASP A 14 13.64 12.16 0.72
C ASP A 14 14.44 10.93 1.20
N PRO A 15 15.77 10.89 0.97
CA PRO A 15 16.62 9.79 1.43
C PRO A 15 16.66 9.62 2.96
N ALA A 16 16.49 10.69 3.74
CA ALA A 16 16.52 10.62 5.20
C ALA A 16 15.29 9.89 5.75
N GLU A 17 14.12 10.11 5.13
CA GLU A 17 12.89 9.38 5.48
C GLU A 17 13.00 7.90 5.10
N ILE A 18 13.55 7.57 3.93
CA ILE A 18 13.83 6.16 3.57
C ILE A 18 14.72 5.51 4.64
N ALA A 19 15.86 6.14 4.97
CA ALA A 19 16.78 5.58 5.96
C ALA A 19 16.13 5.41 7.34
N ARG A 20 15.26 6.32 7.74
CA ARG A 20 14.50 6.23 8.99
C ARG A 20 13.57 5.03 8.99
N PHE A 21 12.79 4.82 7.93
CA PHE A 21 11.85 3.70 7.85
C PHE A 21 12.57 2.35 7.66
N SER A 22 13.67 2.31 6.91
CA SER A 22 14.48 1.09 6.77
C SER A 22 15.00 0.58 8.12
N LYS A 23 15.43 1.46 9.02
CA LYS A 23 15.87 1.09 10.38
C LYS A 23 14.76 0.49 11.25
N LEU A 24 13.50 0.71 10.91
CA LEU A 24 12.34 0.22 11.66
C LEU A 24 11.70 -1.03 11.02
N SER A 25 12.18 -1.45 9.85
CA SER A 25 11.52 -2.44 9.01
C SER A 25 11.37 -3.81 9.69
N ASP A 26 12.37 -4.25 10.45
CA ASP A 26 12.33 -5.54 11.18
C ASP A 26 11.22 -5.60 12.25
N GLU A 27 10.81 -4.45 12.80
CA GLU A 27 9.78 -4.36 13.84
C GLU A 27 8.37 -4.09 13.27
N TRP A 28 8.23 -3.91 11.95
CA TRP A 28 6.97 -3.46 11.35
C TRP A 28 5.78 -4.38 11.59
N TRP A 29 6.02 -5.69 11.71
CA TRP A 29 4.99 -6.69 11.93
C TRP A 29 4.70 -7.01 13.40
N ASP A 30 5.40 -6.36 14.35
CA ASP A 30 5.04 -6.49 15.77
C ASP A 30 3.77 -5.67 16.07
N PRO A 31 2.63 -6.33 16.41
CA PRO A 31 1.38 -5.63 16.71
C PRO A 31 1.43 -4.78 17.99
N LYS A 32 2.45 -4.97 18.83
CA LYS A 32 2.71 -4.17 20.05
C LYS A 32 3.91 -3.23 19.90
N GLY A 33 4.59 -3.26 18.76
CA GLY A 33 5.77 -2.45 18.47
C GLY A 33 5.44 -1.03 18.03
N LYS A 34 6.43 -0.35 17.44
CA LYS A 34 6.32 1.05 17.00
C LYS A 34 5.23 1.29 15.96
N MET A 35 4.88 0.25 15.19
CA MET A 35 3.82 0.31 14.18
C MET A 35 2.45 -0.16 14.67
N ALA A 36 2.27 -0.43 15.97
CA ALA A 36 1.00 -0.86 16.56
C ALA A 36 -0.23 -0.03 16.13
N PRO A 37 -0.15 1.31 15.97
CA PRO A 37 -1.28 2.09 15.43
C PRO A 37 -1.70 1.64 14.02
N LEU A 38 -0.75 1.32 13.13
CA LEU A 38 -1.06 0.86 11.77
C LEU A 38 -1.75 -0.50 11.77
N HIS A 39 -1.34 -1.41 12.65
CA HIS A 39 -2.02 -2.69 12.86
C HIS A 39 -3.45 -2.50 13.32
N LYS A 40 -3.67 -1.65 14.33
CA LYS A 40 -5.01 -1.40 14.90
C LYS A 40 -5.98 -0.76 13.91
N ILE A 41 -5.51 0.14 13.05
CA ILE A 41 -6.36 0.82 12.06
C ILE A 41 -6.52 0.01 10.76
N ASN A 42 -5.71 -1.05 10.56
CA ASN A 42 -5.75 -1.83 9.32
C ASN A 42 -7.10 -2.50 9.03
N PRO A 43 -7.80 -3.14 10.00
CA PRO A 43 -9.11 -3.74 9.75
C PRO A 43 -10.13 -2.73 9.23
N LEU A 44 -10.12 -1.50 9.77
CA LEU A 44 -11.00 -0.42 9.34
C LEU A 44 -10.68 0.01 7.90
N ARG A 45 -9.40 0.28 7.61
CA ARG A 45 -8.96 0.70 6.27
C ARG A 45 -9.25 -0.38 5.22
N LEU A 46 -8.94 -1.63 5.54
CA LEU A 46 -9.18 -2.77 4.65
C LEU A 46 -10.67 -2.92 4.33
N ALA A 47 -11.55 -2.86 5.35
CA ALA A 47 -12.99 -2.92 5.14
C ALA A 47 -13.48 -1.76 4.27
N TRP A 48 -13.02 -0.54 4.54
CA TRP A 48 -13.41 0.65 3.77
C TRP A 48 -12.99 0.53 2.29
N ILE A 49 -11.74 0.14 2.01
CA ILE A 49 -11.24 -0.06 0.64
C ILE A 49 -12.00 -1.18 -0.06
N ARG A 50 -12.18 -2.33 0.61
CA ARG A 50 -12.92 -3.47 0.06
C ARG A 50 -14.34 -3.05 -0.30
N ASP A 51 -15.05 -2.37 0.59
CA ASP A 51 -16.45 -2.00 0.40
C ASP A 51 -16.60 -0.95 -0.70
N ALA A 52 -15.69 0.02 -0.77
CA ALA A 52 -15.64 0.98 -1.85
C ALA A 52 -15.38 0.31 -3.21
N ALA A 53 -14.42 -0.61 -3.28
CA ALA A 53 -14.14 -1.38 -4.49
C ALA A 53 -15.34 -2.27 -4.89
N CYS A 54 -15.95 -2.96 -3.92
CA CYS A 54 -17.12 -3.79 -4.17
C CYS A 54 -18.30 -2.96 -4.69
N LYS A 55 -18.54 -1.78 -4.13
CA LYS A 55 -19.56 -0.85 -4.63
C LYS A 55 -19.24 -0.36 -6.04
N LYS A 56 -17.98 -0.01 -6.32
CA LYS A 56 -17.56 0.55 -7.62
C LYS A 56 -17.61 -0.47 -8.75
N PHE A 57 -17.27 -1.73 -8.46
CA PHE A 57 -17.15 -2.81 -9.43
C PHE A 57 -18.24 -3.88 -9.29
N GLU A 58 -19.34 -3.55 -8.60
CA GLU A 58 -20.53 -4.40 -8.45
C GLU A 58 -20.22 -5.82 -7.94
N ARG A 59 -19.40 -5.90 -6.88
CA ARG A 59 -18.99 -7.17 -6.24
C ARG A 59 -19.66 -7.37 -4.88
N ASN A 60 -19.68 -8.63 -4.42
CA ASN A 60 -20.13 -8.99 -3.07
C ASN A 60 -18.98 -8.83 -2.04
N PRO A 61 -19.07 -7.90 -1.07
CA PRO A 61 -18.04 -7.69 -0.05
C PRO A 61 -17.91 -8.83 0.97
N ARG A 62 -18.88 -9.77 0.99
CA ARG A 62 -18.85 -10.97 1.83
C ARG A 62 -18.24 -12.18 1.14
N SER A 63 -17.89 -12.07 -0.15
CA SER A 63 -17.19 -13.13 -0.87
C SER A 63 -15.74 -13.23 -0.39
N LEU A 64 -15.21 -14.46 -0.29
CA LEU A 64 -13.79 -14.70 0.04
C LEU A 64 -12.84 -14.04 -0.98
N GLY A 65 -13.23 -14.01 -2.25
CA GLY A 65 -12.51 -13.36 -3.35
C GLY A 65 -13.15 -12.02 -3.73
N SER A 66 -13.56 -11.20 -2.75
CA SER A 66 -14.29 -9.96 -3.02
C SER A 66 -13.54 -8.98 -3.93
N LEU A 67 -12.22 -9.12 -4.06
CA LEU A 67 -11.37 -8.29 -4.93
C LEU A 67 -10.76 -9.09 -6.10
N GLN A 68 -11.24 -10.31 -6.36
CA GLN A 68 -10.70 -11.19 -7.39
C GLN A 68 -10.60 -10.48 -8.76
N GLY A 69 -9.41 -10.53 -9.34
CA GLY A 69 -9.12 -9.97 -10.67
C GLY A 69 -8.98 -8.44 -10.70
N LEU A 70 -9.04 -7.74 -9.56
CA LEU A 70 -8.65 -6.32 -9.49
C LEU A 70 -7.14 -6.18 -9.34
N ARG A 71 -6.54 -5.33 -10.17
CA ARG A 71 -5.16 -4.86 -9.94
C ARG A 71 -5.19 -3.70 -8.97
N ILE A 72 -4.39 -3.78 -7.91
CA ILE A 72 -4.29 -2.76 -6.87
C ILE A 72 -2.83 -2.31 -6.75
N LEU A 73 -2.63 -0.99 -6.65
CA LEU A 73 -1.34 -0.37 -6.36
C LEU A 73 -1.39 0.29 -4.98
N ASP A 74 -0.54 -0.15 -4.07
CA ASP A 74 -0.37 0.42 -2.73
C ASP A 74 0.93 1.26 -2.69
N ILE A 75 0.80 2.58 -2.88
CA ILE A 75 1.95 3.49 -2.93
C ILE A 75 2.45 3.74 -1.51
N GLY A 76 3.71 3.39 -1.25
CA GLY A 76 4.26 3.42 0.11
C GLY A 76 3.82 2.21 0.94
N CYS A 77 3.67 1.04 0.29
CA CYS A 77 3.23 -0.20 0.93
C CYS A 77 4.08 -0.61 2.15
N GLY A 78 5.35 -0.21 2.19
CA GLY A 78 6.25 -0.53 3.29
C GLY A 78 6.28 -2.03 3.55
N ALA A 79 5.90 -2.45 4.75
CA ALA A 79 5.92 -3.85 5.19
C ALA A 79 4.87 -4.73 4.50
N GLY A 80 3.99 -4.13 3.70
CA GLY A 80 2.85 -4.82 3.11
C GLY A 80 1.70 -5.04 4.08
N LEU A 81 1.63 -4.31 5.21
CA LEU A 81 0.56 -4.47 6.22
C LEU A 81 -0.84 -4.36 5.61
N LEU A 82 -1.04 -3.50 4.60
CA LEU A 82 -2.30 -3.38 3.88
C LEU A 82 -2.32 -4.19 2.58
N SER A 83 -1.21 -4.17 1.83
CA SER A 83 -1.05 -4.91 0.58
C SER A 83 -1.34 -6.41 0.73
N GLU A 84 -0.80 -7.06 1.76
CA GLU A 84 -0.97 -8.51 1.94
C GLU A 84 -2.44 -8.90 2.21
N PRO A 85 -3.19 -8.26 3.13
CA PRO A 85 -4.62 -8.53 3.27
C PRO A 85 -5.44 -8.25 2.00
N LEU A 86 -5.08 -7.25 1.19
CA LEU A 86 -5.74 -7.00 -0.09
C LEU A 86 -5.48 -8.15 -1.07
N ALA A 87 -4.25 -8.67 -1.12
CA ALA A 87 -3.91 -9.83 -1.92
C ALA A 87 -4.69 -11.08 -1.48
N ARG A 88 -4.85 -11.29 -0.17
CA ARG A 88 -5.68 -12.39 0.39
C ARG A 88 -7.16 -12.30 0.00
N LEU A 89 -7.68 -11.11 -0.34
CA LEU A 89 -9.04 -10.93 -0.87
C LEU A 89 -9.16 -11.18 -2.39
N GLY A 90 -8.10 -11.67 -3.03
CA GLY A 90 -8.06 -12.06 -4.44
C GLY A 90 -7.53 -10.99 -5.40
N ALA A 91 -7.11 -9.83 -4.89
CA ALA A 91 -6.46 -8.84 -5.74
C ALA A 91 -5.03 -9.32 -6.10
N PRO A 92 -4.72 -9.66 -7.37
CA PRO A 92 -3.35 -9.99 -7.75
C PRO A 92 -2.40 -8.83 -7.43
N GLU A 93 -1.24 -9.16 -6.86
CA GLU A 93 -0.12 -8.24 -6.79
C GLU A 93 0.26 -7.81 -8.20
N VAL A 94 0.54 -6.53 -8.39
CA VAL A 94 1.11 -6.04 -9.64
C VAL A 94 2.58 -6.50 -9.66
N PRO A 95 3.03 -7.25 -10.69
CA PRO A 95 4.44 -7.63 -10.81
C PRO A 95 5.31 -6.36 -10.73
N THR A 96 6.23 -6.34 -9.77
CA THR A 96 7.23 -5.29 -9.60
C THR A 96 8.34 -5.42 -10.62
#